data_AF-A0A3L7ZJV2-F1
#
_entry.id   AF-A0A3L7ZJV2-F1
#
_cell.length_a   1.000
_cell.length_b   1.000
_cell.length_c   1.000
_cell.angle_alpha   90.00
_cell.angle_beta   90.00
_cell.angle_gamma   90.00
#
_symmetry.space_group_name_H-M   'P 1'
#
loop_
_entity.id
_entity.type
_entity.pdbx_description
1 polymer ?
#
loop_
_entity_poly.entity_id
_entity_poly.type
_entity_poly.pdbx_seq_one_letter_code
_entity_poly.pdbx_strand_id
1 'polypeptide(L)' 'DGVTHDLQPTIDRIRSGKLFTFRHDGSIYRNKDGLLPNLSNGVYKEYIHPTPGLMKGAGVLLGL' A
#
# COMPACT_ATOMS: atom_id res chain seq x y z
N ASP A 1 -21.70 -4.86 6.70
CA ASP A 1 -21.75 -5.43 5.34
C ASP A 1 -20.38 -5.28 4.70
N GLY A 2 -19.60 -6.35 4.66
CA GLY A 2 -18.20 -6.28 4.18
C GLY A 2 -18.15 -6.09 2.67
N VAL A 3 -17.66 -4.95 2.21
CA VAL A 3 -17.37 -4.73 0.78
C VAL A 3 -16.03 -5.39 0.45
N THR A 4 -16.01 -6.25 -0.57
CA THR A 4 -14.77 -6.81 -1.11
C THR A 4 -14.23 -5.88 -2.19
N HIS A 5 -12.99 -5.43 -2.03
CA HIS A 5 -12.27 -4.68 -3.06
C HIS A 5 -11.28 -5.59 -3.78
N ASP A 6 -11.20 -5.49 -5.10
CA ASP A 6 -10.21 -6.23 -5.89
C ASP A 6 -8.82 -5.58 -5.75
N LEU A 7 -7.90 -6.29 -5.10
CA LEU A 7 -6.52 -5.83 -4.89
C LEU A 7 -5.57 -6.30 -5.99
N GLN A 8 -5.98 -7.21 -6.86
CA GLN A 8 -5.12 -7.84 -7.86
C GLN A 8 -4.38 -6.81 -8.74
N PRO A 9 -5.03 -5.73 -9.24
CA PRO A 9 -4.34 -4.71 -10.02
C PRO A 9 -3.18 -4.03 -9.27
N THR A 10 -3.31 -3.88 -7.95
CA THR A 10 -2.24 -3.30 -7.12
C THR A 10 -1.10 -4.28 -6.91
N ILE A 11 -1.41 -5.57 -6.68
CA ILE A 11 -0.39 -6.62 -6.55
C ILE A 11 0.43 -6.74 -7.84
N ASP A 12 -0.21 -6.75 -9.01
CA ASP A 12 0.50 -6.86 -10.29
C ASP A 12 1.37 -5.62 -10.56
N ARG A 13 0.87 -4.44 -10.20
CA ARG A 13 1.64 -3.20 -10.28
C ARG A 13 2.89 -3.25 -9.41
N ILE A 14 2.78 -3.69 -8.15
CA ILE A 14 3.90 -3.86 -7.22
C ILE A 14 4.93 -4.85 -7.80
N ARG A 15 4.47 -6.00 -8.30
CA ARG A 15 5.34 -7.01 -8.92
C ARG A 15 6.07 -6.49 -10.16
N SER A 16 5.46 -5.58 -10.92
CA SER A 16 6.08 -4.93 -12.08
C SER A 16 7.08 -3.82 -11.72
N GLY A 17 7.21 -3.45 -10.45
CA GLY A 17 8.08 -2.36 -9.99
C GLY A 17 7.58 -0.96 -10.34
N LYS A 18 6.34 -0.81 -10.81
CA LYS A 18 5.76 0.48 -11.19
C LYS A 18 5.19 1.21 -9.98
N LEU A 19 5.52 2.50 -9.87
CA LEU A 19 5.00 3.40 -8.85
C LEU A 19 4.10 4.47 -9.47
N PHE A 20 3.09 4.88 -8.72
CA PHE A 20 2.39 6.14 -8.91
C PHE A 20 3.26 7.30 -8.41
N THR A 21 2.90 8.52 -8.81
CA THR A 21 3.62 9.75 -8.45
C THR A 21 3.30 10.25 -7.03
N PHE A 22 2.50 9.51 -6.25
CA PHE A 22 2.21 9.85 -4.87
C PHE A 22 3.45 9.65 -4.00
N ARG A 23 3.70 10.61 -3.10
CA ARG A 23 4.88 10.62 -2.20
C ARG A 23 5.08 9.31 -1.43
N HIS A 24 4.00 8.64 -1.07
CA HIS A 24 4.01 7.45 -0.24
C HIS A 24 3.97 6.13 -1.02
N ASP A 25 3.84 6.16 -2.35
CA ASP A 25 3.77 4.92 -3.11
C ASP A 25 5.15 4.25 -3.20
N GLY A 26 5.31 3.13 -2.51
CA GLY A 26 6.57 2.40 -2.38
C GLY A 26 7.49 2.89 -1.27
N SER A 27 7.04 3.80 -0.38
CA SER A 27 7.85 4.24 0.76
C SER A 27 7.89 3.23 1.90
N ILE A 28 8.85 3.38 2.80
CA ILE A 28 8.98 2.54 3.99
C ILE A 28 7.80 2.80 4.93
N TYR A 29 7.07 1.75 5.26
CA TYR A 29 6.09 1.76 6.34
C TYR A 29 6.80 1.58 7.68
N ARG A 30 6.57 2.50 8.61
CA ARG A 30 7.35 2.58 9.87
C ARG A 30 6.82 1.71 11.01
N ASN A 31 5.63 1.11 10.88
CA ASN A 31 5.02 0.28 11.94
C ASN A 31 5.03 0.94 13.34
N LYS A 32 4.74 2.24 13.42
CA LYS A 32 4.83 3.01 14.68
C LYS A 32 3.89 2.49 15.77
N ASP A 33 2.73 2.01 15.36
CA ASP A 33 1.70 1.49 16.27
C ASP A 33 1.95 0.01 16.63
N GLY A 34 2.99 -0.62 16.05
CA GLY A 34 3.40 -1.98 16.40
C GLY A 34 2.41 -3.08 16.02
N LEU A 35 1.54 -2.84 15.03
CA LEU A 35 0.50 -3.79 14.60
C LEU A 35 1.08 -4.96 13.78
N LEU A 36 2.25 -4.77 13.18
CA LEU A 36 3.00 -5.81 12.48
C LEU A 36 4.17 -6.32 13.33
N PRO A 37 4.73 -7.52 13.06
CA PRO A 37 5.93 -8.00 13.71
C PRO A 37 7.07 -6.98 13.63
N ASN A 38 7.79 -6.79 14.75
CA ASN A 38 8.90 -5.85 14.84
C ASN A 38 10.15 -6.42 14.15
N LEU A 39 10.31 -6.09 12.86
CA LEU A 39 11.46 -6.44 12.05
C LEU A 39 12.40 -5.24 11.88
N SER A 40 13.57 -5.44 11.30
CA SER A 40 14.51 -4.35 11.00
C SER A 40 13.86 -3.24 10.16
N ASN A 41 14.34 -2.01 10.32
CA ASN A 41 13.85 -0.87 9.55
C ASN A 41 13.92 -1.12 8.04
N GLY A 42 12.88 -0.71 7.32
CA GLY A 42 12.82 -0.79 5.85
C GLY A 42 12.27 -2.10 5.29
N VAL A 43 11.89 -3.06 6.14
CA VAL A 43 11.27 -4.32 5.70
C VAL A 43 9.89 -4.08 5.08
N TYR A 44 9.04 -3.29 5.74
CA TYR A 44 7.69 -3.03 5.24
C TYR A 44 7.65 -1.83 4.30
N LYS A 45 6.85 -1.96 3.25
CA LYS A 45 6.53 -0.88 2.31
C LYS A 45 5.04 -0.64 2.24
N GLU A 46 4.67 0.62 2.00
CA GLU A 46 3.29 1.01 1.74
C GLU A 46 3.10 1.34 0.27
N TYR A 47 1.93 1.00 -0.27
CA TYR A 47 1.56 1.24 -1.66
C TYR A 47 0.16 1.83 -1.73
N ILE A 48 -0.10 2.64 -2.75
CA ILE A 48 -1.40 3.24 -2.97
C ILE A 48 -2.31 2.25 -3.70
N HIS A 49 -3.48 1.99 -3.13
CA HIS A 49 -4.58 1.29 -3.79
C HIS A 49 -5.65 2.32 -4.19
N PRO A 50 -5.90 2.54 -5.51
CA PRO A 50 -6.89 3.51 -5.94
C PRO A 50 -8.30 3.14 -5.49
N THR A 51 -9.00 4.05 -4.83
CA THR A 51 -10.41 3.88 -4.52
C THR A 51 -11.22 4.06 -5.81
N PRO A 52 -12.06 3.10 -6.22
CA PRO A 52 -12.89 3.25 -7.42
C PRO A 52 -13.72 4.53 -7.37
N GLY A 53 -13.70 5.32 -8.44
CA GLY A 53 -14.41 6.61 -8.54
C GLY A 53 -13.73 7.79 -7.83
N LEU A 54 -12.61 7.57 -7.13
CA LEU A 54 -11.85 8.61 -6.44
C LEU A 54 -10.38 8.59 -6.87
N MET A 55 -10.04 9.44 -7.84
CA MET A 55 -8.64 9.71 -8.21
C MET A 55 -7.96 10.75 -7.30
N LYS A 56 -8.66 11.23 -6.26
CA LYS A 56 -8.16 12.19 -5.26
C LYS A 56 -8.43 11.66 -3.85
N GLY A 57 -7.39 11.21 -3.15
CA GLY A 57 -7.46 10.79 -1.74
C GLY A 57 -7.14 9.31 -1.55
N ALA A 58 -5.93 9.03 -1.06
CA ALA A 58 -5.30 7.72 -1.05
C ALA A 58 -5.80 6.81 0.08
N GLY A 59 -6.32 5.63 -0.28
CA GLY A 59 -6.23 4.45 0.57
C GLY A 59 -4.81 3.92 0.52
N VAL A 60 -4.13 3.88 1.68
CA VAL A 60 -2.82 3.25 1.82
C VAL A 60 -3.03 1.75 2.03
N LEU A 61 -2.45 0.92 1.17
CA LEU A 61 -2.36 -0.52 1.37
C LEU A 61 -0.96 -0.84 1.91
N LEU A 62 -0.89 -1.38 3.13
CA LEU A 62 0.35 -2.00 3.63
C LEU A 62 0.55 -3.34 2.91
N GLY A 63 1.72 -3.52 2.29
CA GLY A 63 2.20 -4.83 1.86
C GLY A 63 3.12 -5.42 2.93
N LEU A 64 2.83 -6.65 3.38
CA LEU A 64 3.73 -7.51 4.14
C LEU A 64 4.88 -8.03 3.26
#